data_AF-A0A9P6ZGD6-F1
#
_entry.id   AF-A0A9P6ZGD6-F1
#
_cell.length_a   1.000
_cell.length_b   1.000
_cell.length_c   1.000
_cell.angle_alpha   90.00
_cell.angle_beta   90.00
_cell.angle_gamma   90.00
#
_symmetry.space_group_name_H-M   'P 1'
#
loop_
_entity.id
_entity.type
_entity.pdbx_description
1 polymer ?
#
loop_
_entity_poly.entity_id
_entity_poly.type
_entity_poly.pdbx_seq_one_letter_code
_entity_poly.pdbx_strand_id
1 'polypeptide(L)'
;PYPSETDTILAPHKSTIQHLISVPRLEDIQHLPVGRHLQQQGRKVSLTGGYTIKYCGDLTAVQQAQVAHWIFDNIEEARETVVQWLGCAPFAHALSIMLAHHKRSILEADADYPRDGTMEAQDEFILDTAWMTLLKETGSSTDVIHTDVDLECLSVFEHRLFEKSARSGSAGNYQWGLDAGNHQDDWDPYAGLLSHWNHEDRNEGDPDYDENELE
;
A
#
# COMPACT_ATOMS: atom_id res chain seq x y z
N PRO A 1 7.09 -13.69 11.18
CA PRO A 1 6.59 -15.07 11.36
C PRO A 1 5.13 -15.17 10.92
N TYR A 2 4.77 -16.24 10.21
CA TYR A 2 3.39 -16.54 9.81
C TYR A 2 2.81 -17.67 10.70
N PRO A 3 1.50 -17.66 10.99
CA PRO A 3 0.84 -18.72 11.75
C PRO A 3 0.67 -20.00 10.90
N SER A 4 0.45 -21.14 11.56
CA SER A 4 0.21 -22.44 10.90
C SER A 4 -1.04 -22.44 10.00
N GLU A 5 -2.01 -21.58 10.32
CA GLU A 5 -3.20 -21.37 9.50
C GLU A 5 -2.84 -20.86 8.10
N THR A 6 -1.97 -19.84 8.01
CA THR A 6 -1.50 -19.29 6.72
C THR A 6 -0.82 -20.38 5.88
N ASP A 7 -0.03 -21.25 6.51
CA ASP A 7 0.60 -22.38 5.82
C ASP A 7 -0.42 -23.39 5.32
N THR A 8 -1.40 -23.74 6.15
CA THR A 8 -2.47 -24.68 5.78
C THR A 8 -3.30 -24.17 4.59
N ILE A 9 -3.54 -22.86 4.53
CA ILE A 9 -4.31 -22.22 3.47
C ILE A 9 -3.49 -22.09 2.18
N LEU A 10 -2.23 -21.67 2.25
CA LEU A 10 -1.43 -21.33 1.07
C LEU A 10 -0.63 -22.51 0.50
N ALA A 11 -0.24 -23.50 1.31
CA ALA A 11 0.56 -24.64 0.86
C ALA A 11 -0.08 -25.43 -0.31
N PRO A 12 -1.41 -25.68 -0.35
CA PRO A 12 -2.05 -26.33 -1.50
C PRO A 12 -1.88 -25.56 -2.81
N HIS A 13 -1.72 -24.24 -2.73
CA HIS A 13 -1.61 -23.34 -3.89
C HIS A 13 -0.15 -22.95 -4.21
N LYS A 14 0.83 -23.55 -3.52
CA LYS A 14 2.25 -23.22 -3.67
C LYS A 14 2.72 -23.26 -5.12
N SER A 15 2.37 -24.30 -5.88
CA SER A 15 2.77 -24.44 -7.28
C SER A 15 2.22 -23.32 -8.15
N THR A 16 0.97 -22.90 -7.92
CA THR A 16 0.33 -21.80 -8.65
C THR A 16 1.01 -20.48 -8.31
N ILE A 17 1.26 -20.20 -7.04
CA ILE A 17 1.95 -18.97 -6.62
C ILE A 17 3.38 -18.93 -7.15
N GLN A 18 4.10 -20.05 -7.11
CA GLN A 18 5.44 -20.16 -7.69
C GLN A 18 5.43 -19.95 -9.20
N HIS A 19 4.44 -20.51 -9.90
CA HIS A 19 4.24 -20.28 -11.33
C HIS A 19 3.97 -18.80 -11.63
N LEU A 20 3.20 -18.11 -10.79
CA LEU A 20 2.94 -16.67 -10.95
C LEU A 20 4.20 -15.80 -10.74
N ILE A 21 5.12 -16.24 -9.89
CA ILE A 21 6.38 -15.53 -9.64
C ILE A 21 7.38 -15.79 -10.78
N SER A 22 7.40 -17.02 -11.32
CA SER A 22 8.36 -17.45 -12.34
C SER A 22 7.92 -17.15 -13.79
N VAL A 23 6.61 -17.05 -14.07
CA VAL A 23 6.09 -16.92 -15.45
C VAL A 23 5.59 -15.50 -15.75
N PRO A 24 6.15 -14.81 -16.76
CA PRO A 24 5.94 -13.38 -16.97
C PRO A 24 4.82 -13.03 -17.98
N ARG A 25 4.07 -14.01 -18.52
CA ARG A 25 3.09 -13.77 -19.59
C ARG A 25 1.66 -13.75 -19.10
N LEU A 26 0.94 -12.70 -19.50
CA LEU A 26 -0.48 -12.53 -19.19
C LEU A 26 -1.35 -13.71 -19.65
N GLU A 27 -0.99 -14.32 -20.78
CA GLU A 27 -1.65 -15.51 -21.37
C GLU A 27 -1.76 -16.67 -20.38
N ASP A 28 -0.72 -16.88 -19.58
CA ASP A 28 -0.63 -18.02 -18.68
C ASP A 28 -1.45 -17.84 -17.40
N ILE A 29 -1.99 -16.63 -17.16
CA ILE A 29 -2.72 -16.29 -15.93
C ILE A 29 -4.17 -15.85 -16.18
N GLN A 30 -4.65 -15.88 -17.42
CA GLN A 30 -6.00 -15.42 -17.78
C GLN A 30 -7.12 -16.22 -17.12
N HIS A 31 -6.84 -17.46 -16.72
CA HIS A 31 -7.79 -18.29 -15.97
C HIS A 31 -8.00 -17.76 -14.54
N LEU A 32 -7.05 -17.02 -13.99
CA LEU A 32 -7.16 -16.44 -12.65
C LEU A 32 -7.87 -15.08 -12.67
N PRO A 33 -8.62 -14.74 -11.60
CA PRO A 33 -9.28 -13.44 -11.50
C PRO A 33 -8.33 -12.24 -11.69
N VAL A 34 -7.11 -12.33 -11.13
CA VAL A 34 -6.09 -11.29 -11.25
C VAL A 34 -5.61 -11.11 -12.70
N GLY A 35 -5.51 -12.18 -13.49
CA GLY A 35 -5.11 -12.11 -14.89
C GLY A 35 -6.19 -11.46 -15.76
N ARG A 36 -7.46 -11.82 -15.52
CA ARG A 36 -8.61 -11.15 -16.18
C ARG A 36 -8.63 -9.65 -15.88
N HIS A 37 -8.37 -9.27 -14.64
CA HIS A 37 -8.29 -7.85 -14.26
C HIS A 37 -7.18 -7.10 -15.00
N LEU A 38 -5.97 -7.68 -15.07
CA LEU A 38 -4.84 -7.05 -15.76
C LEU A 38 -5.07 -6.92 -17.27
N GLN A 39 -5.76 -7.89 -17.89
CA GLN A 39 -6.15 -7.82 -19.29
C GLN A 39 -7.13 -6.68 -19.56
N GLN A 40 -8.13 -6.50 -18.70
CA GLN A 40 -9.11 -5.42 -18.82
C GLN A 40 -8.47 -4.03 -18.68
N GLN A 41 -7.39 -3.90 -17.91
CA GLN A 41 -6.65 -2.64 -17.76
C GLN A 41 -5.80 -2.27 -19.00
N GLY A 42 -5.75 -3.11 -20.04
CA GLY A 42 -5.09 -2.81 -21.31
C GLY A 42 -3.58 -2.60 -21.23
N ARG A 43 -2.97 -2.91 -20.08
CA ARG A 43 -1.54 -2.73 -19.88
C ARG A 43 -0.79 -3.87 -20.59
N LYS A 44 0.29 -3.53 -21.31
CA LYS A 44 1.34 -4.49 -21.69
C LYS A 44 2.14 -4.82 -20.42
N VAL A 45 1.52 -5.56 -19.50
CA VAL A 45 2.07 -5.80 -18.16
C VAL A 45 3.16 -6.84 -18.28
N SER A 46 4.42 -6.45 -18.03
CA SER A 46 5.37 -7.39 -17.43
C SER A 46 4.75 -7.79 -16.10
N LEU A 47 4.31 -9.04 -15.94
CA LEU A 47 3.66 -9.53 -14.71
C LEU A 47 4.57 -9.45 -13.47
N THR A 48 5.86 -9.21 -13.73
CA THR A 48 6.93 -9.04 -12.75
C THR A 48 7.41 -7.59 -12.76
N GLY A 49 7.14 -6.86 -11.67
CA GLY A 49 7.66 -5.52 -11.41
C GLY A 49 7.13 -4.40 -12.32
N GLY A 50 7.15 -3.16 -11.82
CA GLY A 50 6.75 -1.96 -12.59
C GLY A 50 5.25 -1.62 -12.54
N TYR A 51 4.44 -2.35 -11.78
CA TYR A 51 3.08 -1.99 -11.43
C TYR A 51 2.73 -2.44 -10.02
N THR A 52 1.75 -1.79 -9.40
CA THR A 52 1.30 -2.12 -8.05
C THR A 52 -0.19 -2.40 -8.08
N ILE A 53 -0.58 -3.55 -7.55
CA ILE A 53 -1.95 -3.88 -7.19
C ILE A 53 -2.13 -3.46 -5.74
N LYS A 54 -2.80 -2.32 -5.54
CA LYS A 54 -3.00 -1.71 -4.21
C LYS A 54 -4.11 -2.38 -3.39
N TYR A 55 -4.67 -3.49 -3.90
CA TYR A 55 -5.88 -4.07 -3.36
C TYR A 55 -5.57 -5.12 -2.32
N CYS A 56 -6.09 -4.91 -1.12
CA CYS A 56 -5.86 -5.78 0.04
C CYS A 56 -7.15 -6.21 0.74
N GLY A 57 -8.32 -5.76 0.25
CA GLY A 57 -9.61 -6.04 0.89
C GLY A 57 -9.67 -5.53 2.34
N ASP A 58 -10.28 -6.32 3.21
CA ASP A 58 -10.40 -6.11 4.65
C ASP A 58 -9.24 -6.73 5.46
N LEU A 59 -8.26 -7.36 4.80
CA LEU A 59 -7.10 -7.97 5.47
C LEU A 59 -6.25 -6.91 6.16
N THR A 60 -5.93 -7.15 7.42
CA THR A 60 -5.06 -6.27 8.23
C THR A 60 -3.63 -6.23 7.68
N ALA A 61 -2.88 -5.17 8.00
CA ALA A 61 -1.47 -5.08 7.65
C ALA A 61 -0.65 -6.27 8.20
N VAL A 62 -1.02 -6.79 9.36
CA VAL A 62 -0.39 -7.98 9.96
C VAL A 62 -0.65 -9.23 9.11
N GLN A 63 -1.90 -9.46 8.69
CA GLN A 63 -2.24 -10.59 7.82
C GLN A 63 -1.54 -10.50 6.46
N GLN A 64 -1.50 -9.31 5.87
CA GLN A 64 -0.76 -9.06 4.63
C GLN A 64 0.74 -9.38 4.80
N ALA A 65 1.34 -8.94 5.90
CA ALA A 65 2.74 -9.24 6.21
C ALA A 65 2.98 -10.74 6.45
N GLN A 66 2.04 -11.46 7.07
CA GLN A 66 2.13 -12.91 7.26
C GLN A 66 2.10 -13.66 5.93
N VAL A 67 1.23 -13.26 5.00
CA VAL A 67 1.19 -13.82 3.63
C VAL A 67 2.49 -13.54 2.89
N ALA A 68 3.00 -12.31 2.95
CA ALA A 68 4.26 -11.95 2.32
C ALA A 68 5.43 -12.75 2.91
N HIS A 69 5.46 -12.94 4.23
CA HIS A 69 6.46 -13.76 4.91
C HIS A 69 6.39 -15.22 4.46
N TRP A 70 5.18 -15.77 4.34
CA TRP A 70 4.99 -17.14 3.87
C TRP A 70 5.56 -17.33 2.46
N ILE A 71 5.26 -16.41 1.54
CA ILE A 71 5.80 -16.45 0.16
C ILE A 71 7.33 -16.38 0.19
N PHE A 72 7.89 -15.46 0.99
CA PHE A 72 9.34 -15.26 1.11
C PHE A 72 10.10 -16.49 1.63
N ASP A 73 9.49 -17.28 2.51
CA ASP A 73 10.11 -18.46 3.09
C ASP A 73 9.87 -19.75 2.29
N ASN A 74 8.72 -19.86 1.63
CA ASN A 74 8.30 -21.11 1.01
C ASN A 74 8.58 -21.18 -0.49
N ILE A 75 8.85 -20.05 -1.15
CA ILE A 75 9.15 -19.99 -2.57
C ILE A 75 10.60 -19.60 -2.77
N GLU A 76 11.39 -20.50 -3.34
CA GLU A 76 12.85 -20.34 -3.47
C GLU A 76 13.24 -19.07 -4.23
N GLU A 77 12.54 -18.77 -5.33
CA GLU A 77 12.83 -17.60 -6.17
C GLU A 77 12.36 -16.28 -5.54
N ALA A 78 11.44 -16.32 -4.56
CA ALA A 78 10.80 -15.12 -4.02
C ALA A 78 11.79 -14.20 -3.28
N ARG A 79 12.86 -14.75 -2.71
CA ARG A 79 13.84 -13.98 -1.93
C ARG A 79 14.63 -13.00 -2.78
N GLU A 80 14.94 -13.40 -4.01
CA GLU A 80 15.72 -12.58 -4.97
C GLU A 80 14.82 -11.70 -5.85
N THR A 81 13.52 -12.00 -5.88
CA THR A 81 12.55 -11.37 -6.80
C THR A 81 11.47 -10.59 -6.07
N VAL A 82 11.72 -10.08 -4.86
CA VAL A 82 10.72 -9.37 -4.02
C VAL A 82 9.96 -8.29 -4.81
N VAL A 83 10.66 -7.48 -5.60
CA VAL A 83 10.06 -6.41 -6.41
C VAL A 83 9.13 -6.91 -7.53
N GLN A 84 9.19 -8.19 -7.86
CA GLN A 84 8.42 -8.81 -8.94
C GLN A 84 7.09 -9.37 -8.45
N TRP A 85 6.98 -9.71 -7.16
CA TRP A 85 5.79 -10.35 -6.61
C TRP A 85 5.12 -9.53 -5.51
N LEU A 86 5.89 -8.82 -4.68
CA LEU A 86 5.34 -8.03 -3.58
C LEU A 86 4.55 -6.85 -4.13
N GLY A 87 3.28 -6.73 -3.72
CA GLY A 87 2.37 -5.71 -4.24
C GLY A 87 1.99 -5.89 -5.71
N CYS A 88 2.26 -7.06 -6.32
CA CYS A 88 1.95 -7.38 -7.71
C CYS A 88 0.89 -8.50 -7.81
N ALA A 89 0.70 -9.07 -9.01
CA ALA A 89 -0.27 -10.14 -9.24
C ALA A 89 -0.10 -11.38 -8.35
N PRO A 90 1.11 -11.92 -8.11
CA PRO A 90 1.27 -13.10 -7.28
C PRO A 90 0.83 -12.86 -5.84
N PHE A 91 1.17 -11.68 -5.28
CA PHE A 91 0.76 -11.31 -3.94
C PHE A 91 -0.75 -11.10 -3.84
N ALA A 92 -1.36 -10.37 -4.76
CA ALA A 92 -2.80 -10.15 -4.76
C ALA A 92 -3.60 -11.46 -4.92
N HIS A 93 -3.07 -12.41 -5.70
CA HIS A 93 -3.65 -13.75 -5.80
C HIS A 93 -3.59 -14.51 -4.46
N ALA A 94 -2.45 -14.49 -3.76
CA ALA A 94 -2.33 -15.10 -2.44
C ALA A 94 -3.28 -14.47 -1.41
N LEU A 95 -3.44 -13.13 -1.43
CA LEU A 95 -4.43 -12.44 -0.59
C LEU A 95 -5.87 -12.87 -0.92
N SER A 96 -6.17 -13.12 -2.18
CA SER A 96 -7.50 -13.60 -2.61
C SER A 96 -7.79 -15.01 -2.11
N ILE A 97 -6.79 -15.89 -2.09
CA ILE A 97 -6.90 -17.23 -1.50
C ILE A 97 -7.18 -17.14 0.01
N MET A 98 -6.46 -16.26 0.73
CA MET A 98 -6.71 -16.03 2.15
C MET A 98 -8.14 -15.54 2.40
N LEU A 99 -8.60 -14.58 1.60
CA LEU A 99 -9.94 -14.03 1.72
C LEU A 99 -11.02 -15.06 1.37
N ALA A 100 -10.80 -15.86 0.34
CA ALA A 100 -11.66 -16.98 -0.04
C ALA A 100 -11.82 -17.97 1.12
N HIS A 101 -10.75 -18.25 1.86
CA HIS A 101 -10.82 -19.11 3.04
C HIS A 101 -11.61 -18.47 4.18
N HIS A 102 -11.26 -17.23 4.57
CA HIS A 102 -11.91 -16.54 5.69
C HIS A 102 -13.41 -16.30 5.47
N LYS A 103 -13.80 -15.97 4.22
CA LYS A 103 -15.19 -15.66 3.87
C LYS A 103 -15.95 -16.83 3.25
N ARG A 104 -15.39 -18.04 3.26
CA ARG A 104 -15.96 -19.21 2.58
C ARG A 104 -17.43 -19.43 2.91
N SER A 105 -17.78 -19.42 4.20
CA SER A 105 -19.16 -19.62 4.66
C SER A 105 -20.14 -18.55 4.17
N ILE A 106 -19.69 -17.30 4.05
CA ILE A 106 -20.50 -16.18 3.55
C ILE A 106 -20.67 -16.31 2.04
N LEU A 107 -19.61 -16.68 1.32
CA LEU A 107 -19.61 -16.86 -0.13
C LEU A 107 -20.47 -18.06 -0.57
N GLU A 108 -20.47 -19.15 0.19
CA GLU A 108 -21.33 -20.33 -0.06
C GLU A 108 -22.83 -20.03 0.21
N ALA A 109 -23.11 -19.05 1.05
CA ALA A 109 -24.47 -18.59 1.33
C ALA A 109 -25.03 -17.65 0.25
N ASP A 110 -24.20 -17.19 -0.68
CA ASP A 110 -24.61 -16.30 -1.77
C ASP A 110 -25.72 -16.94 -2.64
N ALA A 111 -26.56 -16.10 -3.24
CA ALA A 111 -27.64 -16.54 -4.12
C ALA A 111 -27.10 -17.08 -5.45
N ASP A 112 -25.99 -16.52 -5.93
CA ASP A 112 -25.37 -16.87 -7.20
C ASP A 112 -24.38 -18.05 -7.06
N TYR A 113 -24.14 -18.55 -5.84
CA TYR A 113 -23.24 -19.67 -5.60
C TYR A 113 -23.74 -20.95 -6.31
N PRO A 114 -22.91 -21.58 -7.17
CA PRO A 114 -23.32 -22.74 -7.96
C PRO A 114 -23.37 -24.03 -7.11
N ARG A 115 -24.41 -24.16 -6.27
CA ARG A 115 -24.62 -25.31 -5.36
C ARG A 115 -24.67 -26.66 -6.08
N ASP A 116 -25.29 -26.68 -7.25
CA ASP A 116 -25.43 -27.88 -8.08
C ASP A 116 -24.30 -28.04 -9.12
N GLY A 117 -23.28 -27.15 -9.07
CA GLY A 117 -22.12 -27.19 -9.95
C GLY A 117 -21.07 -28.23 -9.55
N THR A 118 -20.00 -28.35 -10.35
CA THR A 118 -18.83 -29.16 -9.97
C THR A 118 -18.03 -28.48 -8.87
N MET A 119 -17.17 -29.24 -8.18
CA MET A 119 -16.28 -28.67 -7.15
C MET A 119 -15.38 -27.58 -7.73
N GLU A 120 -14.91 -27.74 -8.96
CA GLU A 120 -14.07 -26.75 -9.64
C GLU A 120 -14.84 -25.46 -9.92
N ALA A 121 -16.11 -25.55 -10.35
CA ALA A 121 -16.95 -24.37 -10.59
C ALA A 121 -17.28 -23.63 -9.29
N GLN A 122 -17.42 -24.37 -8.19
CA GLN A 122 -17.63 -23.81 -6.85
C GLN A 122 -16.38 -23.07 -6.34
N ASP A 123 -15.21 -23.70 -6.45
CA ASP A 123 -13.95 -23.09 -6.02
C ASP A 123 -13.58 -21.89 -6.92
N GLU A 124 -13.85 -21.95 -8.23
CA GLU A 124 -13.69 -20.81 -9.15
C GLU A 124 -14.61 -19.65 -8.75
N PHE A 125 -15.89 -19.92 -8.46
CA PHE A 125 -16.82 -18.89 -7.99
C PHE A 125 -16.36 -18.25 -6.67
N ILE A 126 -15.91 -19.06 -5.70
CA ILE A 126 -15.40 -18.57 -4.42
C ILE A 126 -14.19 -17.67 -4.65
N LEU A 127 -13.23 -18.08 -5.48
CA LEU A 127 -12.03 -17.31 -5.74
C LEU A 127 -12.32 -16.01 -6.51
N ASP A 128 -13.25 -16.03 -7.47
CA ASP A 128 -13.70 -14.84 -8.20
C ASP A 128 -14.40 -13.84 -7.29
N THR A 129 -15.31 -14.34 -6.45
CA THR A 129 -16.05 -13.48 -5.53
C THR A 129 -15.14 -12.94 -4.43
N ALA A 130 -14.15 -13.73 -3.98
CA ALA A 130 -13.10 -13.27 -3.07
C ALA A 130 -12.24 -12.17 -3.72
N TRP A 131 -11.80 -12.35 -4.98
CA TRP A 131 -11.08 -11.30 -5.70
C TRP A 131 -11.90 -10.01 -5.83
N MET A 132 -13.19 -10.11 -6.16
CA MET A 132 -14.08 -8.95 -6.24
C MET A 132 -14.28 -8.28 -4.89
N THR A 133 -14.36 -9.06 -3.81
CA THR A 133 -14.41 -8.55 -2.44
C THR A 133 -13.12 -7.83 -2.08
N LEU A 134 -11.96 -8.40 -2.45
CA LEU A 134 -10.65 -7.78 -2.27
C LEU A 134 -10.55 -6.42 -2.98
N LEU A 135 -11.08 -6.31 -4.20
CA LEU A 135 -11.18 -5.03 -4.91
C LEU A 135 -12.11 -4.02 -4.21
N LYS A 136 -13.33 -4.45 -3.84
CA LYS A 136 -14.37 -3.57 -3.28
C LYS A 136 -14.06 -3.07 -1.89
N GLU A 137 -13.50 -3.93 -1.04
CA GLU A 137 -13.27 -3.66 0.37
C GLU A 137 -11.86 -3.13 0.66
N THR A 138 -11.04 -2.89 -0.36
CA THR A 138 -9.71 -2.30 -0.17
C THR A 138 -9.82 -1.00 0.64
N GLY A 139 -9.12 -0.94 1.77
CA GLY A 139 -9.16 0.20 2.69
C GLY A 139 -10.34 0.20 3.67
N SER A 140 -11.14 -0.87 3.70
CA SER A 140 -12.27 -1.04 4.64
C SER A 140 -11.92 -1.86 5.89
N SER A 141 -10.64 -2.25 6.07
CA SER A 141 -10.20 -2.98 7.26
C SER A 141 -10.48 -2.18 8.53
N THR A 142 -11.21 -2.78 9.47
CA THR A 142 -11.63 -2.15 10.74
C THR A 142 -10.54 -2.17 11.81
N ASP A 143 -9.46 -2.92 11.60
CA ASP A 143 -8.35 -3.05 12.54
C ASP A 143 -7.25 -2.01 12.25
N VAL A 144 -7.29 -0.98 13.10
CA VAL A 144 -6.21 -0.04 13.44
C VAL A 144 -5.90 1.07 12.43
N ILE A 145 -6.24 2.28 12.86
CA ILE A 145 -5.72 3.61 12.49
C ILE A 145 -4.90 3.58 11.20
N HIS A 146 -5.56 3.97 10.10
CA HIS A 146 -4.95 4.42 8.87
C HIS A 146 -4.13 5.70 9.14
N THR A 147 -3.11 5.60 10.00
CA THR A 147 -2.03 6.58 10.02
C THR A 147 -1.29 6.27 8.75
N ASP A 148 -1.58 7.05 7.72
CA ASP A 148 -0.75 7.08 6.54
C ASP A 148 0.65 7.52 7.02
N VAL A 149 1.54 6.53 7.21
CA VAL A 149 2.86 6.75 7.80
C VAL A 149 3.65 7.73 6.94
N ASP A 150 3.46 7.69 5.62
CA ASP A 150 4.11 8.64 4.72
C ASP A 150 3.56 10.04 4.97
N LEU A 151 2.24 10.20 5.11
CA LEU A 151 1.62 11.49 5.45
C LEU A 151 1.99 11.99 6.84
N GLU A 152 2.10 11.11 7.85
CA GLU A 152 2.58 11.48 9.18
C GLU A 152 4.05 11.88 9.14
N CYS A 153 4.90 11.13 8.43
CA CYS A 153 6.31 11.46 8.28
C CYS A 153 6.49 12.78 7.53
N LEU A 154 5.71 13.02 6.47
CA LEU A 154 5.69 14.28 5.73
C LEU A 154 5.21 15.41 6.65
N SER A 155 4.14 15.21 7.41
CA SER A 155 3.62 16.21 8.35
C SER A 155 4.65 16.56 9.44
N VAL A 156 5.34 15.56 10.01
CA VAL A 156 6.41 15.78 10.99
C VAL A 156 7.62 16.46 10.35
N PHE A 157 7.94 16.13 9.11
CA PHE A 157 9.04 16.74 8.37
C PHE A 157 8.75 18.21 8.04
N GLU A 158 7.58 18.51 7.47
CA GLU A 158 7.10 19.86 7.19
C GLU A 158 7.02 20.70 8.47
N HIS A 159 6.49 20.13 9.55
CA HIS A 159 6.47 20.81 10.84
C HIS A 159 7.88 21.20 11.29
N ARG A 160 8.87 20.31 11.18
CA ARG A 160 10.26 20.65 11.54
C ARG A 160 10.91 21.69 10.62
N LEU A 161 10.52 21.74 9.34
CA LEU A 161 11.06 22.71 8.39
C LEU A 161 10.46 24.11 8.58
N PHE A 162 9.17 24.17 8.89
CA PHE A 162 8.40 25.40 8.86
C PHE A 162 7.90 25.86 10.24
N GLU A 163 8.14 25.11 11.32
CA GLU A 163 7.83 25.59 12.68
C GLU A 163 8.70 26.81 13.02
N LYS A 164 8.05 27.84 13.55
CA LYS A 164 8.70 28.99 14.17
C LYS A 164 8.79 28.71 15.66
N SER A 165 9.92 28.16 16.09
CA SER A 165 10.23 27.86 17.48
C SER A 165 11.68 28.16 17.81
N ALA A 166 12.01 28.34 19.08
CA ALA A 166 13.40 28.43 19.54
C ALA A 166 14.20 27.16 19.18
N ARG A 167 13.54 25.99 19.12
CA ARG A 167 14.14 24.70 18.76
C ARG A 167 14.61 24.64 17.30
N SER A 168 13.93 25.34 16.40
CA SER A 168 14.27 25.34 14.97
C SER A 168 15.49 26.17 14.60
N GLY A 169 16.07 26.92 15.55
CA GLY A 169 17.26 27.74 15.26
C GLY A 169 16.99 28.74 14.13
N SER A 170 18.02 29.28 13.50
CA SER A 170 17.85 30.29 12.42
C SER A 170 16.90 29.85 11.29
N ALA A 171 16.82 28.55 10.98
CA ALA A 171 15.92 28.02 9.96
C ALA A 171 14.42 28.25 10.25
N GLY A 172 14.04 28.41 11.52
CA GLY A 172 12.66 28.73 11.93
C GLY A 172 12.26 30.20 11.73
N ASN A 173 13.16 31.08 11.28
CA ASN A 173 12.91 32.52 11.10
C ASN A 173 12.50 32.88 9.67
N TYR A 174 11.50 32.19 9.12
CA TYR A 174 10.99 32.49 7.77
C TYR A 174 12.05 32.44 6.66
N GLN A 175 13.11 31.67 6.85
CA GLN A 175 14.28 31.67 5.96
C GLN A 175 14.01 30.98 4.61
N TRP A 176 13.00 30.12 4.53
CA TRP A 176 12.65 29.44 3.30
C TRP A 176 11.88 30.37 2.35
N GLY A 177 12.32 30.46 1.09
CA GLY A 177 11.63 31.28 0.09
C GLY A 177 12.04 32.75 0.07
N LEU A 178 12.98 33.20 0.91
CA LEU A 178 13.56 34.55 0.80
C LEU A 178 14.32 34.77 -0.52
N ASP A 179 14.86 33.70 -1.10
CA ASP A 179 15.51 33.70 -2.41
C ASP A 179 14.53 33.55 -3.58
N ALA A 180 13.23 33.35 -3.30
CA ALA A 180 12.21 33.22 -4.31
C ALA A 180 11.88 34.58 -4.93
N GLY A 181 12.33 34.80 -6.16
CA GLY A 181 12.00 36.00 -6.93
C GLY A 181 10.79 35.81 -7.84
N ASN A 182 10.44 36.86 -8.59
CA ASN A 182 9.26 36.91 -9.48
C ASN A 182 9.20 35.82 -10.56
N HIS A 183 10.29 35.11 -10.81
CA HIS A 183 10.33 33.98 -11.76
C HIS A 183 9.86 32.66 -11.13
N GLN A 184 9.59 32.66 -9.83
CA GLN A 184 9.04 31.56 -9.02
C GLN A 184 7.67 31.93 -8.44
N ASP A 185 6.93 32.85 -9.11
CA ASP A 185 5.59 33.32 -8.73
C ASP A 185 5.49 33.83 -7.27
N ASP A 186 6.56 34.47 -6.76
CA ASP A 186 6.63 34.99 -5.39
C ASP A 186 6.23 33.94 -4.33
N TRP A 187 6.71 32.71 -4.52
CA TRP A 187 6.34 31.56 -3.69
C TRP A 187 6.65 31.79 -2.21
N ASP A 188 5.59 31.82 -1.40
CA ASP A 188 5.66 31.90 0.06
C ASP A 188 5.41 30.50 0.67
N PRO A 189 6.45 29.81 1.17
CA PRO A 189 6.29 28.48 1.78
C PRO A 189 5.58 28.52 3.14
N TYR A 190 5.35 29.70 3.71
CA TYR A 190 4.64 29.89 4.97
C TYR A 190 3.16 30.27 4.76
N ALA A 191 2.75 30.52 3.52
CA ALA A 191 1.36 30.81 3.18
C ALA A 191 0.46 29.61 3.49
N GLY A 192 -0.52 29.82 4.38
CA GLY A 192 -1.50 28.79 4.75
C GLY A 192 -1.05 27.80 5.83
N LEU A 193 0.11 28.04 6.47
CA LEU A 193 0.51 27.27 7.64
C LEU A 193 -0.46 27.42 8.81
N LEU A 194 -0.53 26.37 9.63
CA LEU A 194 -1.38 26.36 10.80
C LEU A 194 -0.79 27.26 11.89
N SER A 195 -1.64 28.10 12.50
CA SER A 195 -1.20 29.09 13.50
C SER A 195 -0.43 28.50 14.68
N HIS A 196 -0.70 27.24 15.05
CA HIS A 196 -0.03 26.55 16.14
C HIS A 196 1.40 26.08 15.81
N TRP A 197 1.88 26.28 14.58
CA TRP A 197 3.28 26.04 14.21
C TRP A 197 4.19 27.23 14.58
N ASN A 198 3.60 28.35 14.99
CA ASN A 198 4.30 29.44 15.65
C ASN A 198 4.16 29.27 17.16
N HIS A 199 5.27 28.98 17.83
CA HIS A 199 5.31 28.75 19.27
C HIS A 199 5.45 30.03 20.09
N GLU A 200 5.65 31.18 19.44
CA GLU A 200 5.81 32.51 20.06
C GLU A 200 6.86 32.55 21.18
N ASP A 201 7.81 31.61 21.16
CA ASP A 201 8.85 31.42 22.17
C ASP A 201 10.16 32.12 21.81
N ARG A 202 10.18 32.86 20.70
CA ARG A 202 11.29 33.69 20.23
C ARG A 202 10.96 35.17 20.31
N ASN A 203 11.88 35.92 20.90
CA ASN A 203 11.83 37.37 21.00
C ASN A 203 12.76 38.01 19.96
N GLU A 204 12.47 39.24 19.55
CA GLU A 204 13.29 40.08 18.64
C GLU A 204 14.74 40.34 19.16
N GLY A 205 15.07 39.88 20.37
CA GLY A 205 16.40 40.00 20.98
C GLY A 205 17.16 38.68 21.14
N ASP A 206 16.70 37.59 20.53
CA ASP A 206 17.41 36.30 20.52
C ASP A 206 18.66 36.41 19.62
N PRO A 207 19.82 35.84 19.97
CA PRO A 207 21.07 36.05 19.23
C PRO A 207 21.07 35.48 17.80
N ASP A 208 20.09 34.63 17.48
CA ASP A 208 19.83 34.09 16.14
C ASP A 208 18.72 34.86 15.38
N TYR A 209 18.22 35.96 15.95
CA TYR A 209 17.25 36.86 15.31
C TYR A 209 18.02 37.95 14.55
N ASP A 210 18.19 37.78 13.25
CA ASP A 210 18.84 38.79 12.40
C ASP A 210 17.78 39.58 11.63
N GLU A 211 17.52 40.82 12.05
CA GLU A 211 16.65 41.76 11.33
C GLU A 211 17.30 42.32 10.06
N ASN A 212 18.60 42.07 9.81
CA ASN A 212 19.35 42.73 8.75
C ASN A 212 19.42 41.96 7.42
N GLU A 213 18.67 40.87 7.23
CA GLU A 213 18.63 40.12 5.96
C GLU A 213 17.48 40.56 5.02
N LEU A 214 16.75 41.63 5.35
CA LEU A 214 15.60 42.15 4.58
C LEU A 214 15.87 43.45 3.78
N GLU A 215 17.14 43.83 3.57
CA GLU A 215 17.51 44.93 2.63
C GLU A 215 18.07 44.43 1.29
#